data_AF-A0AAW9FQU5-F1
#
_entry.id   AF-A0AAW9FQU5-F1
#
_cell.length_a   1.000
_cell.length_b   1.000
_cell.length_c   1.000
_cell.angle_alpha   90.00
_cell.angle_beta   90.00
_cell.angle_gamma   90.00
#
_symmetry.space_group_name_H-M   'P 1'
#
loop_
_entity.id
_entity.type
_entity.pdbx_description
1 polymer ?
#
loop_
_entity_poly.entity_id
_entity_poly.type
_entity_poly.pdbx_seq_one_letter_code
_entity_poly.pdbx_strand_id
1 'polypeptide(L)' 'ARLRRTLWMAAQVAILQRANSFRDKFERYITKDRHNTHLRRKASTAIAAKMARTVHAVIKSGEPYRPFFEGTIHSGRTLL' A
#
# COMPACT_ATOMS: atom_id res chain seq x y z
N ALA A 1 -10.96 -19.75 -1.81
CA ALA A 1 -9.98 -18.67 -2.06
C ALA A 1 -10.58 -17.30 -2.46
N ARG A 2 -11.78 -16.91 -1.97
CA ARG A 2 -12.44 -15.64 -2.36
C ARG A 2 -11.80 -14.40 -1.73
N LEU A 3 -11.39 -14.50 -0.46
CA LEU A 3 -10.81 -13.39 0.31
C LEU A 3 -9.56 -12.78 -0.35
N ARG A 4 -8.60 -13.61 -0.77
CA ARG A 4 -7.38 -13.15 -1.45
C ARG A 4 -7.68 -12.32 -2.70
N ARG A 5 -8.66 -12.77 -3.51
CA ARG A 5 -9.09 -12.04 -4.72
C ARG A 5 -9.73 -10.70 -4.36
N THR A 6 -10.59 -10.66 -3.33
CA THR A 6 -11.20 -9.41 -2.87
C THR A 6 -10.15 -8.40 -2.40
N LEU A 7 -9.19 -8.84 -1.58
CA LEU A 7 -8.11 -7.97 -1.10
C LEU A 7 -7.22 -7.46 -2.24
N TRP A 8 -6.99 -8.29 -3.27
CA TRP A 8 -6.30 -7.86 -4.49
C TRP A 8 -7.07 -6.76 -5.22
N MET A 9 -8.36 -6.96 -5.50
CA MET A 9 -9.18 -5.97 -6.20
C MET A 9 -9.28 -4.65 -5.42
N ALA A 10 -9.49 -4.72 -4.10
CA ALA A 10 -9.50 -3.55 -3.23
C ALA A 10 -8.16 -2.78 -3.27
N ALA A 11 -7.04 -3.49 -3.26
CA ALA A 11 -5.71 -2.88 -3.40
C ALA A 11 -5.54 -2.16 -4.73
N GLN A 12 -6.00 -2.74 -5.85
CA GLN A 12 -5.93 -2.09 -7.16
C GLN A 12 -6.76 -0.81 -7.20
N VAL A 13 -7.96 -0.80 -6.62
CA VAL A 13 -8.79 0.41 -6.50
C VAL A 13 -8.11 1.46 -5.64
N ALA A 14 -7.52 1.06 -4.50
CA ALA A 14 -6.86 1.99 -3.58
C ALA A 14 -5.63 2.70 -4.20
N ILE A 15 -4.92 2.05 -5.13
CA ILE A 15 -3.80 2.67 -5.87
C ILE A 15 -4.29 3.81 -6.78
N LEU A 16 -5.51 3.71 -7.32
CA LEU A 16 -6.06 4.74 -8.22
C LEU A 16 -6.49 6.01 -7.46
N GLN A 17 -6.79 5.90 -6.17
CA GLN A 17 -7.22 7.04 -5.34
C GLN A 17 -6.04 7.98 -5.03
N ARG A 18 -6.13 9.24 -5.47
CA ARG A 18 -5.02 10.21 -5.41
C ARG A 18 -4.54 10.53 -3.99
N ALA A 19 -5.47 10.67 -3.04
CA ALA A 19 -5.18 10.98 -1.64
C ALA A 19 -5.24 9.70 -0.78
N ASN A 20 -4.35 8.75 -1.06
CA ASN A 20 -4.37 7.45 -0.39
C ASN A 20 -2.95 6.90 -0.13
N SER A 21 -2.67 6.52 1.12
CA SER A 21 -1.38 5.94 1.53
C SER A 21 -1.02 4.63 0.80
N PHE A 22 -1.98 3.93 0.19
CA PHE A 22 -1.73 2.80 -0.69
C PHE A 22 -1.12 3.24 -2.02
N ARG A 23 -1.63 4.35 -2.59
CA ARG A 23 -1.04 4.97 -3.78
C ARG A 23 0.36 5.48 -3.49
N ASP A 24 0.57 6.20 -2.39
CA ASP A 24 1.89 6.72 -2.05
C ASP A 24 2.93 5.59 -1.96
N LYS A 25 2.57 4.50 -1.29
CA LYS A 25 3.43 3.32 -1.21
C LYS A 25 3.68 2.68 -2.59
N PHE A 26 2.67 2.60 -3.45
CA PHE A 26 2.83 2.07 -4.80
C PHE A 26 3.78 2.92 -5.62
N GLU A 27 3.59 4.25 -5.62
CA GLU A 27 4.44 5.21 -6.30
C GLU A 27 5.90 5.06 -5.84
N ARG A 28 6.16 5.02 -4.52
CA ARG A 28 7.53 4.80 -3.99
C ARG A 28 8.19 3.52 -4.51
N TYR A 29 7.43 2.45 -4.72
CA TYR A 29 7.97 1.19 -5.25
C TYR A 29 8.33 1.26 -6.73
N ILE A 30 7.64 2.10 -7.51
CA ILE A 30 7.86 2.25 -8.95
C ILE A 30 8.66 3.51 -9.30
N THR A 31 9.01 4.36 -8.33
CA THR A 31 9.78 5.59 -8.55
C THR A 31 11.08 5.34 -9.30
N LYS A 32 11.73 4.19 -9.07
CA LYS A 32 12.97 3.81 -9.76
C LYS A 32 12.79 3.69 -11.28
N ASP A 33 11.70 3.07 -11.71
CA ASP A 33 11.33 2.93 -13.12
C ASP A 33 9.83 2.63 -13.21
N ARG A 34 9.06 3.61 -13.68
CA ARG A 34 7.59 3.57 -13.73
C ARG A 34 7.07 2.66 -14.85
N HIS A 35 7.88 2.43 -15.89
CA HIS A 35 7.53 1.66 -17.07
C HIS A 35 7.94 0.19 -16.96
N ASN A 36 8.79 -0.15 -15.98
CA ASN A 36 9.16 -1.52 -15.68
C ASN A 36 7.97 -2.36 -15.18
N THR A 37 7.50 -3.29 -16.01
CA THR A 37 6.38 -4.18 -15.71
C THR A 37 6.63 -5.09 -14.51
N HIS A 38 7.86 -5.53 -14.30
CA HIS A 38 8.23 -6.38 -13.16
C HIS A 38 8.16 -5.61 -11.84
N LEU A 39 8.64 -4.36 -11.80
CA LEU A 39 8.52 -3.49 -10.61
C LEU A 39 7.07 -3.20 -10.28
N ARG A 40 6.25 -2.88 -11.29
CA ARG A 40 4.80 -2.68 -11.11
C ARG A 40 4.12 -3.91 -10.53
N ARG A 41 4.46 -5.12 -11.00
CA ARG A 41 3.94 -6.39 -10.46
C ARG A 41 4.32 -6.57 -8.99
N LYS A 42 5.60 -6.36 -8.63
CA LYS A 42 6.06 -6.44 -7.23
C LYS A 42 5.35 -5.41 -6.35
N ALA A 43 5.16 -4.19 -6.85
CA ALA A 43 4.44 -3.13 -6.16
C ALA A 43 2.99 -3.54 -5.87
N SER A 44 2.24 -4.01 -6.88
CA SER A 44 0.85 -4.49 -6.69
C SER A 44 0.75 -5.59 -5.63
N THR A 45 1.67 -6.57 -5.63
CA THR A 45 1.70 -7.60 -4.58
C THR A 45 1.98 -7.02 -3.19
N ALA A 46 2.91 -6.07 -3.08
CA ALA A 46 3.21 -5.41 -1.82
C ALA A 46 2.00 -4.61 -1.28
N ILE A 47 1.22 -3.98 -2.17
CA ILE A 47 0.00 -3.26 -1.79
C ILE A 47 -1.11 -4.24 -1.38
N ALA A 48 -1.32 -5.35 -2.10
CA ALA A 48 -2.28 -6.37 -1.69
C ALA A 48 -1.95 -6.92 -0.28
N ALA A 49 -0.67 -7.14 0.02
CA ALA A 49 -0.24 -7.54 1.37
C ALA A 49 -0.42 -6.43 2.42
N LYS A 50 -0.23 -5.15 2.06
CA LYS A 50 -0.57 -4.02 2.95
C LYS A 50 -2.08 -4.00 3.22
N MET A 51 -2.91 -4.15 2.18
CA MET A 51 -4.37 -4.15 2.28
C MET A 51 -4.86 -5.25 3.22
N ALA A 52 -4.34 -6.47 3.07
CA ALA A 52 -4.63 -7.58 3.97
C ALA A 52 -4.31 -7.25 5.44
N ARG A 53 -3.13 -6.67 5.70
CA ARG A 53 -2.72 -6.27 7.05
C ARG A 53 -3.59 -5.15 7.62
N THR A 54 -3.95 -4.16 6.81
CA THR A 54 -4.84 -3.08 7.22
C THR A 54 -6.24 -3.58 7.56
N VAL A 55 -6.83 -4.41 6.69
CA VAL A 55 -8.15 -5.01 6.94
C VAL A 55 -8.12 -5.86 8.20
N HIS A 56 -7.10 -6.70 8.38
CA HIS A 56 -6.93 -7.49 9.60
C HIS A 56 -6.83 -6.61 10.86
N ALA A 57 -6.05 -5.53 10.81
CA ALA A 57 -5.91 -4.61 11.94
C ALA A 57 -7.24 -3.92 12.29
N VAL A 58 -7.98 -3.44 11.30
CA VAL A 58 -9.31 -2.84 11.49
C VAL A 58 -10.25 -3.82 12.19
N ILE A 59 -10.39 -5.04 11.64
CA ILE A 59 -11.25 -6.08 12.22
C ILE A 59 -10.82 -6.42 13.65
N LYS A 60 -9.50 -6.56 13.89
CA LYS A 60 -8.97 -6.92 15.20
C LYS A 60 -9.19 -5.80 16.24
N SER A 61 -9.05 -4.54 15.84
CA SER A 61 -9.20 -3.40 16.75
C SER A 61 -10.65 -3.02 17.02
N GLY A 62 -11.59 -3.35 16.12
CA GLY A 62 -12.96 -2.84 16.15
C GLY A 62 -13.10 -1.36 15.77
N GLU A 63 -11.98 -0.65 15.58
CA GLU A 63 -11.96 0.76 15.24
C GLU A 63 -12.08 0.99 13.73
N PRO A 64 -12.78 2.05 13.28
CA PRO A 64 -12.82 2.42 11.88
C PRO A 64 -11.41 2.65 11.30
N TYR A 65 -11.23 2.33 10.00
CA TYR A 65 -9.98 2.62 9.31
C TYR A 65 -9.67 4.13 9.34
N ARG A 66 -8.55 4.49 9.94
CA ARG A 66 -8.00 5.85 9.91
C ARG A 66 -6.84 5.89 8.91
N PRO A 67 -6.97 6.62 7.79
CA PRO A 67 -5.88 6.78 6.84
C PRO A 67 -4.66 7.40 7.53
N PHE A 68 -3.53 6.70 7.52
CA PHE A 68 -2.27 7.24 8.00
C PHE A 68 -1.67 8.12 6.90
N PHE A 69 -1.60 9.43 7.14
CA PHE A 69 -0.80 10.34 6.33
C PHE A 69 0.66 10.16 6.72
N GLU A 70 1.42 9.47 5.88
CA GLU A 70 2.88 9.35 6.02
C GLU A 70 3.49 10.66 5.49
N GLY A 71 3.25 11.78 6.20
CA GLY A 71 4.02 13.02 6.00
C GLY A 71 5.49 12.68 6.21
N THR A 72 6.35 13.04 5.24
CA THR A 72 7.77 12.65 5.11
C THR A 72 8.39 12.14 6.41
N ILE A 73 8.18 10.86 6.73
CA ILE A 73 8.86 10.26 7.86
C ILE A 73 10.29 10.13 7.37
N HIS A 74 11.16 10.98 7.91
CA HIS A 74 12.59 10.85 7.78
C HIS A 74 12.93 9.48 8.36
N SER A 75 12.92 8.45 7.51
CA SER A 75 13.43 7.13 7.84
C SER A 75 14.85 7.37 8.33
N GLY A 76 15.11 7.07 9.60
CA GLY A 76 16.29 7.46 10.36
C GLY A 76 17.62 7.01 9.74
N ARG A 77 18.01 7.65 8.64
CA ARG A 77 19.38 7.73 8.20
C ARG A 77 20.02 8.81 9.05
N THR A 78 20.61 8.38 10.17
CA THR A 78 21.75 9.08 10.72
C THR A 78 22.79 9.10 9.60
N LEU A 79 23.00 10.26 8.99
CA LEU A 79 24.15 10.52 8.14
C LEU A 79 25.36 10.49 9.08
N LEU A 80 26.16 9.44 8.97
CA LEU A 80 27.54 9.44 9.46
C LEU A 80 28.42 10.09 8.38
#